data_AF-A0A2P2KRD2-F1
#
_entry.id   AF-A0A2P2KRD2-F1
#
_cell.length_a   1.000
_cell.length_b   1.000
_cell.length_c   1.000
_cell.angle_alpha   90.00
_cell.angle_beta   90.00
_cell.angle_gamma   90.00
#
_symmetry.space_group_name_H-M   'P 1'
#
loop_
_entity.id
_entity.type
_entity.pdbx_description
1 polymer ?
#
loop_
_entity_poly.entity_id
_entity_poly.type
_entity_poly.pdbx_seq_one_letter_code
_entity_poly.pdbx_strand_id
1 'polypeptide(L)'
;MLSAKCRALAELLPVLRKGRHRVLIFSQWTSMLDLLEWMLDIIGLTYRRLDGSTQVTDRQTIVDAFNNDASIFACLLSTRAGGQGLNLTGADTVVIHDMDFNPQIDRQAEDRCHRIGQTKPVTIYRLVTKGTVDENVYEIAKRKLNLDAAVLESGVELDNKNNTSEKSMGEILSSLLMG
;
A
#
# COMPACT_ATOMS: atom_id res chain seq x y z
N MET A 1 -14.64 16.98 -12.62
CA MET A 1 -14.03 15.94 -11.75
C MET A 1 -15.13 15.18 -11.01
N LEU A 2 -15.41 13.92 -11.38
CA LEU A 2 -16.53 13.12 -10.85
C LEU A 2 -16.11 11.84 -10.07
N SER A 3 -14.81 11.55 -9.90
CA SER A 3 -14.36 10.40 -9.10
C SER A 3 -14.39 10.70 -7.60
N ALA A 4 -15.07 9.86 -6.81
CA ALA A 4 -15.16 10.01 -5.35
C ALA A 4 -13.80 9.85 -4.65
N LYS A 5 -12.98 8.88 -5.07
CA LYS A 5 -11.65 8.66 -4.52
C LYS A 5 -10.71 9.83 -4.81
N CYS A 6 -10.73 10.35 -6.03
CA CYS A 6 -9.91 11.51 -6.39
C CYS A 6 -10.32 12.77 -5.61
N ARG A 7 -11.63 12.95 -5.34
CA ARG A 7 -12.11 14.04 -4.48
C ARG A 7 -11.59 13.89 -3.05
N ALA A 8 -11.77 12.71 -2.44
CA ALA A 8 -11.27 12.43 -1.10
C ALA A 8 -9.75 12.62 -1.01
N LEU A 9 -9.01 12.21 -2.05
CA LEU A 9 -7.56 12.41 -2.11
C LEU A 9 -7.19 13.89 -2.23
N ALA A 10 -7.88 14.65 -3.10
CA ALA A 10 -7.65 16.08 -3.25
C ALA A 10 -7.95 16.89 -1.98
N GLU A 11 -8.86 16.41 -1.13
CA GLU A 11 -9.12 16.99 0.20
C GLU A 11 -8.06 16.58 1.24
N LEU A 12 -7.57 15.33 1.19
CA LEU A 12 -6.59 14.80 2.12
C LEU A 12 -5.18 15.38 1.92
N LEU A 13 -4.70 15.46 0.67
CA LEU A 13 -3.31 15.82 0.38
C LEU A 13 -2.90 17.21 0.89
N PRO A 14 -3.72 18.27 0.78
CA PRO A 14 -3.40 19.58 1.37
C PRO A 14 -3.25 19.54 2.90
N VAL A 15 -4.07 18.73 3.58
CA VAL A 15 -3.99 18.55 5.04
C VAL A 15 -2.67 17.89 5.41
N LEU A 16 -2.29 16.82 4.71
CA LEU A 16 -1.01 16.14 4.91
C LEU A 16 0.17 17.06 4.62
N ARG A 17 0.11 17.88 3.55
CA ARG A 17 1.16 18.85 3.22
C ARG A 17 1.32 19.88 4.33
N LYS A 18 0.22 20.42 4.86
CA LYS A 18 0.23 21.37 5.99
C LYS A 18 0.83 20.74 7.25
N GLY A 19 0.57 19.45 7.47
CA GLY A 19 1.18 18.63 8.53
C GLY A 19 2.66 18.27 8.30
N ARG A 20 3.27 18.69 7.19
CA ARG A 20 4.65 18.35 6.79
C ARG A 20 4.88 16.85 6.61
N HIS A 21 3.83 16.12 6.21
CA HIS A 21 3.92 14.74 5.78
C HIS A 21 4.30 14.65 4.30
N ARG A 22 4.87 13.50 3.93
CA ARG A 22 5.24 13.19 2.54
C ARG A 22 4.65 11.84 2.18
N VAL A 23 4.15 11.72 0.96
CA VAL A 23 3.13 10.71 0.64
C VAL A 23 3.60 9.79 -0.49
N LEU A 24 3.46 8.48 -0.31
CA LEU A 24 3.49 7.51 -1.39
C LEU A 24 2.05 7.21 -1.81
N ILE A 25 1.73 7.29 -3.10
CA ILE A 25 0.39 7.00 -3.61
C ILE A 25 0.51 5.82 -4.57
N PHE A 26 -0.12 4.70 -4.21
CA PHE A 26 -0.11 3.46 -5.00
C PHE A 26 -1.42 3.27 -5.76
N SER A 27 -1.29 2.77 -6.98
CA SER A 27 -2.39 2.34 -7.84
C SER A 27 -1.98 1.09 -8.64
N GLN A 28 -2.93 0.20 -8.89
CA GLN A 28 -2.75 -0.94 -9.80
C GLN A 28 -2.68 -0.49 -11.28
N TRP A 29 -3.27 0.67 -11.59
CA TRP A 29 -3.46 1.16 -12.95
C TRP A 29 -2.56 2.36 -13.22
N THR A 30 -1.70 2.28 -14.24
CA THR A 30 -0.88 3.41 -14.68
C THR A 30 -1.71 4.55 -15.26
N SER A 31 -2.85 4.23 -15.91
CA SER A 31 -3.81 5.24 -16.37
C SER A 31 -4.42 6.06 -15.23
N MET A 32 -4.57 5.47 -14.05
CA MET A 32 -4.96 6.22 -12.86
C MET A 32 -3.81 7.12 -12.39
N LEU A 33 -2.55 6.68 -12.49
CA LEU A 33 -1.41 7.55 -12.20
C LEU A 33 -1.39 8.77 -13.12
N ASP A 34 -1.66 8.61 -14.42
CA ASP A 34 -1.78 9.74 -15.37
C ASP A 34 -2.82 10.78 -14.89
N LEU A 35 -3.96 10.31 -14.39
CA LEU A 35 -5.02 11.19 -13.86
C LEU A 35 -4.63 11.84 -12.53
N LEU A 36 -3.89 11.12 -11.68
CA LEU A 36 -3.38 11.65 -10.43
C LEU A 36 -2.30 12.71 -10.66
N GLU A 37 -1.43 12.56 -11.66
CA GLU A 37 -0.48 13.59 -12.09
C GLU A 37 -1.19 14.89 -12.42
N TRP A 38 -2.20 14.83 -13.30
CA TRP A 38 -3.01 15.99 -13.66
C TRP A 38 -3.71 16.63 -12.45
N MET A 39 -4.21 15.82 -11.52
CA MET A 39 -4.81 16.32 -10.28
C MET A 39 -3.77 17.04 -9.41
N LEU A 40 -2.60 16.45 -9.20
CA LEU A 40 -1.51 17.03 -8.40
C LEU A 40 -1.01 18.35 -8.99
N ASP A 41 -0.92 18.44 -10.32
CA ASP A 41 -0.57 19.68 -11.03
C ASP A 41 -1.58 20.79 -10.75
N ILE A 42 -2.88 20.50 -10.81
CA ILE A 42 -3.95 21.48 -10.55
C ILE A 42 -3.90 22.00 -9.12
N ILE A 43 -3.66 21.12 -8.14
CA ILE A 43 -3.58 21.51 -6.73
C ILE A 43 -2.20 22.02 -6.33
N GLY A 44 -1.24 22.08 -7.26
CA GLY A 44 0.09 22.67 -7.07
C GLY A 44 0.99 21.87 -6.14
N LEU A 45 0.90 20.54 -6.16
CA LEU A 45 1.74 19.66 -5.32
C LEU A 45 2.83 19.00 -6.16
N THR A 46 4.07 19.08 -5.68
CA THR A 46 5.24 18.48 -6.35
C THR A 46 5.26 16.97 -6.19
N TYR A 47 5.64 16.28 -7.26
CA TYR A 47 5.71 14.82 -7.21
C TYR A 47 6.79 14.22 -8.11
N ARG A 48 7.01 12.92 -7.91
CA ARG A 48 7.72 12.02 -8.82
C ARG A 48 6.82 10.83 -9.16
N ARG A 49 7.11 10.15 -10.25
CA ARG A 49 6.39 8.95 -10.69
C ARG A 49 7.36 7.80 -10.94
N LEU A 50 6.98 6.62 -10.51
CA LEU A 50 7.72 5.38 -10.73
C LEU A 50 6.74 4.26 -11.08
N ASP A 51 6.78 3.79 -12.31
CA ASP A 51 5.94 2.69 -12.78
C ASP A 51 6.70 1.72 -13.70
N GLY A 52 5.98 0.89 -14.45
CA GLY A 52 6.58 -0.11 -15.35
C GLY A 52 7.31 0.50 -16.54
N SER A 53 6.98 1.73 -16.92
CA SER A 53 7.58 2.45 -18.04
C SER A 53 8.90 3.14 -17.67
N THR A 54 9.13 3.38 -16.38
CA THR A 54 10.38 4.00 -15.89
C THR A 54 11.58 3.10 -16.20
N GLN A 55 12.58 3.64 -16.90
CA GLN A 55 13.81 2.92 -17.22
C GLN A 55 14.53 2.50 -15.94
N VAL A 56 15.11 1.29 -15.92
CA VAL A 56 15.76 0.74 -14.73
C VAL A 56 16.88 1.66 -14.23
N THR A 57 17.63 2.29 -15.14
CA THR A 57 18.72 3.23 -14.84
C THR A 57 18.24 4.47 -14.08
N ASP A 58 16.99 4.89 -14.30
CA ASP A 58 16.47 6.16 -13.76
C ASP A 58 15.76 5.96 -12.41
N ARG A 59 15.38 4.73 -12.09
CA ARG A 59 14.63 4.39 -10.86
C ARG A 59 15.37 4.83 -9.61
N GLN A 60 16.67 4.53 -9.52
CA GLN A 60 17.46 4.89 -8.34
C GLN A 60 17.58 6.40 -8.20
N THR A 61 17.80 7.12 -9.30
CA THR A 61 17.83 8.59 -9.32
C THR A 61 16.53 9.20 -8.81
N ILE A 62 15.38 8.65 -9.21
CA ILE A 62 14.06 9.11 -8.73
C ILE A 62 13.90 8.85 -7.23
N VAL A 63 14.30 7.66 -6.76
CA VAL A 63 14.24 7.27 -5.35
C VAL A 63 15.14 8.17 -4.49
N ASP A 64 16.37 8.42 -4.94
CA ASP A 64 17.33 9.26 -4.23
C ASP A 64 16.87 10.71 -4.20
N ALA A 65 16.34 11.22 -5.31
CA ALA A 65 15.72 12.55 -5.34
C ALA A 65 14.56 12.62 -4.34
N PHE A 66 13.65 11.64 -4.34
CA PHE A 66 12.56 11.62 -3.39
C PHE A 66 13.07 11.54 -1.94
N ASN A 67 14.01 10.66 -1.61
CA ASN A 67 14.47 10.53 -0.23
C ASN A 67 15.19 11.78 0.30
N ASN A 68 15.97 12.46 -0.56
CA ASN A 68 16.85 13.56 -0.15
C ASN A 68 16.25 14.96 -0.36
N ASP A 69 15.29 15.13 -1.28
CA ASP A 69 14.65 16.40 -1.56
C ASP A 69 13.27 16.50 -0.90
N ALA A 70 13.22 17.20 0.24
CA ALA A 70 11.99 17.45 0.99
C ALA A 70 11.01 18.40 0.27
N SER A 71 11.42 19.05 -0.83
CA SER A 71 10.53 19.85 -1.67
C SER A 71 9.58 18.98 -2.49
N ILE A 72 9.91 17.70 -2.72
CA ILE A 72 9.06 16.74 -3.43
C ILE A 72 8.03 16.15 -2.47
N PHE A 73 6.77 16.54 -2.62
CA PHE A 73 5.73 16.15 -1.68
C PHE A 73 5.27 14.70 -1.83
N ALA A 74 5.02 14.24 -3.06
CA ALA A 74 4.46 12.92 -3.32
C ALA A 74 5.32 12.06 -4.25
N CYS A 75 5.19 10.74 -4.16
CA CYS A 75 5.66 9.79 -5.15
C CYS A 75 4.49 8.92 -5.60
N LEU A 76 4.23 8.89 -6.90
CA LEU A 76 3.22 8.06 -7.54
C LEU A 76 3.84 6.73 -7.95
N LEU A 77 3.27 5.62 -7.50
CA LEU A 77 3.82 4.30 -7.73
C LEU A 77 2.76 3.37 -8.30
N SER A 78 3.14 2.57 -9.30
CA SER A 78 2.34 1.39 -9.62
C SER A 78 2.73 0.22 -8.72
N THR A 79 1.76 -0.47 -8.15
CA THR A 79 2.00 -1.61 -7.25
C THR A 79 2.77 -2.73 -7.95
N ARG A 80 2.59 -2.86 -9.27
CA ARG A 80 3.32 -3.83 -10.11
C ARG A 80 4.76 -3.44 -10.43
N ALA A 81 5.09 -2.15 -10.48
CA ALA A 81 6.48 -1.70 -10.57
C ALA A 81 7.25 -1.85 -9.24
N GLY A 82 6.50 -2.11 -8.16
CA GLY A 82 6.99 -2.27 -6.79
C GLY A 82 7.79 -3.55 -6.52
N GLY A 83 7.95 -4.48 -7.47
CA GLY A 83 8.76 -5.70 -7.28
C GLY A 83 10.28 -5.47 -7.13
N GLN A 84 10.74 -4.23 -7.27
CA GLN A 84 12.16 -3.85 -7.39
C GLN A 84 12.90 -3.61 -6.06
N GLY A 85 12.27 -3.81 -4.89
CA GLY A 85 13.01 -3.73 -3.62
C GLY A 85 13.34 -2.32 -3.10
N LEU A 86 12.84 -1.26 -3.75
CA LEU A 86 13.21 0.14 -3.48
C LEU A 86 12.88 0.61 -2.05
N ASN A 87 13.68 1.54 -1.52
CA ASN A 87 13.55 2.13 -0.19
C ASN A 87 13.07 3.58 -0.29
N LEU A 88 11.87 3.87 0.18
CA LEU A 88 11.25 5.19 0.10
C LEU A 88 11.00 5.76 1.50
N THR A 89 12.07 5.80 2.31
CA THR A 89 12.03 6.25 3.71
C THR A 89 11.81 7.76 3.86
N GLY A 90 11.89 8.54 2.78
CA GLY A 90 11.57 9.96 2.78
C GLY A 90 10.07 10.28 2.97
N ALA A 91 9.19 9.28 2.86
CA ALA A 91 7.75 9.38 3.13
C ALA A 91 7.38 8.78 4.49
N ASP A 92 6.37 9.34 5.13
CA ASP A 92 5.76 8.85 6.38
C ASP A 92 4.28 8.50 6.20
N THR A 93 3.72 8.70 5.01
CA THR A 93 2.33 8.41 4.70
C THR A 93 2.21 7.58 3.43
N VAL A 94 1.36 6.56 3.45
CA VAL A 94 1.02 5.74 2.29
C VAL A 94 -0.46 5.87 2.00
N VAL A 95 -0.80 6.07 0.73
CA VAL A 95 -2.17 6.03 0.22
C VAL A 95 -2.27 4.89 -0.79
N ILE A 96 -3.11 3.91 -0.50
CA ILE A 96 -3.52 2.88 -1.46
C ILE A 96 -4.81 3.37 -2.11
N HIS A 97 -4.71 3.83 -3.35
CA HIS A 97 -5.84 4.38 -4.10
C HIS A 97 -6.81 3.28 -4.54
N ASP A 98 -6.27 2.13 -4.95
CA ASP A 98 -7.02 0.94 -5.32
C ASP A 98 -6.24 -0.31 -4.90
N MET A 99 -6.98 -1.26 -4.32
CA MET A 99 -6.42 -2.43 -3.66
C MET A 99 -6.25 -3.61 -4.62
N ASP A 100 -5.24 -4.44 -4.34
CA ASP A 100 -5.12 -5.75 -4.96
C ASP A 100 -6.01 -6.80 -4.26
N PHE A 101 -6.43 -7.83 -5.00
CA PHE A 101 -7.10 -8.99 -4.42
C PHE A 101 -6.17 -9.84 -3.55
N ASN A 102 -4.85 -9.70 -3.74
CA ASN A 102 -3.82 -10.27 -2.91
C ASN A 102 -3.30 -9.20 -1.91
N PRO A 103 -3.69 -9.28 -0.62
CA PRO A 103 -3.29 -8.29 0.38
C PRO A 103 -1.78 -8.21 0.59
N GLN A 104 -1.02 -9.25 0.22
CA GLN A 104 0.43 -9.25 0.36
C GLN A 104 1.11 -8.24 -0.57
N ILE A 105 0.47 -7.90 -1.70
CA ILE A 105 0.96 -6.87 -2.62
C ILE A 105 0.84 -5.48 -1.97
N ASP A 106 -0.30 -5.20 -1.35
CA ASP A 106 -0.52 -3.94 -0.63
C ASP A 106 0.42 -3.83 0.59
N ARG A 107 0.61 -4.93 1.34
CA ARG A 107 1.56 -4.98 2.46
C ARG A 107 2.99 -4.69 2.02
N GLN A 108 3.43 -5.26 0.91
CA GLN A 108 4.75 -4.95 0.34
C GLN A 108 4.88 -3.49 -0.11
N ALA A 109 3.79 -2.85 -0.52
CA ALA A 109 3.79 -1.43 -0.83
C ALA A 109 3.96 -0.58 0.43
N GLU A 110 3.29 -0.95 1.54
CA GLU A 110 3.44 -0.32 2.85
C GLU A 110 4.88 -0.43 3.38
N ASP A 111 5.49 -1.61 3.25
CA ASP A 111 6.87 -1.90 3.66
C ASP A 111 7.93 -1.05 2.93
N ARG A 112 7.57 -0.38 1.83
CA ARG A 112 8.49 0.54 1.12
C ARG A 112 8.87 1.76 1.96
N CYS A 113 7.97 2.23 2.83
CA CYS A 113 8.23 3.33 3.74
C CYS A 113 8.44 2.85 5.19
N HIS A 114 7.84 1.72 5.58
CA HIS A 114 8.04 1.08 6.88
C HIS A 114 9.32 0.23 6.86
N ARG A 115 10.45 0.90 6.68
CA ARG A 115 11.77 0.25 6.50
C ARG A 115 12.82 0.83 7.43
N ILE A 116 13.90 0.08 7.64
CA ILE A 116 15.07 0.52 8.42
C ILE A 116 15.56 1.86 7.87
N GLY A 117 15.65 2.87 8.75
CA GLY A 117 15.94 4.26 8.39
C GLY A 117 14.74 5.21 8.49
N GLN A 118 13.51 4.68 8.60
CA GLN A 118 12.34 5.48 8.96
C GLN A 118 12.41 5.91 10.43
N THR A 119 12.13 7.18 10.70
CA THR A 119 12.16 7.76 12.06
C THR A 119 10.79 8.29 12.51
N LYS A 120 9.82 8.38 11.60
CA LYS A 120 8.47 8.85 11.89
C LYS A 120 7.46 7.70 11.90
N PRO A 121 6.35 7.82 12.66
CA PRO A 121 5.23 6.90 12.54
C PRO A 121 4.68 6.89 11.12
N VAL A 122 4.52 5.69 10.56
CA VAL A 122 3.95 5.50 9.22
C VAL A 122 2.44 5.41 9.31
N THR A 123 1.73 6.23 8.53
CA THR A 123 0.25 6.17 8.43
C THR A 123 -0.18 5.63 7.08
N ILE A 124 -1.11 4.67 7.08
CA ILE A 124 -1.63 4.05 5.85
C ILE A 124 -3.11 4.42 5.66
N TYR A 125 -3.42 5.05 4.54
CA TYR A 125 -4.77 5.36 4.10
C TYR A 125 -5.17 4.43 2.96
N ARG A 126 -6.30 3.73 3.09
CA ARG A 126 -6.86 2.85 2.05
C ARG A 126 -8.18 3.44 1.55
N LEU A 127 -8.26 3.77 0.26
CA LEU A 127 -9.46 4.36 -0.32
C LEU A 127 -10.43 3.28 -0.81
N VAL A 128 -11.55 3.14 -0.10
CA VAL A 128 -12.60 2.14 -0.38
C VAL A 128 -13.94 2.85 -0.60
N THR A 129 -14.58 2.61 -1.75
CA THR A 129 -15.87 3.22 -2.07
C THR A 129 -17.02 2.32 -1.63
N LYS A 130 -17.88 2.84 -0.74
CA LYS A 130 -19.05 2.12 -0.21
C LYS A 130 -20.06 1.75 -1.29
N GLY A 131 -20.64 0.55 -1.20
CA GLY A 131 -21.65 0.03 -2.12
C GLY A 131 -21.08 -0.35 -3.50
N THR A 132 -19.77 -0.58 -3.59
CA THR A 132 -19.09 -0.90 -4.86
C THR A 132 -18.22 -2.14 -4.72
N VAL A 133 -17.65 -2.58 -5.85
CA VAL A 133 -16.70 -3.70 -5.88
C VAL A 133 -15.50 -3.49 -4.93
N ASP A 134 -15.11 -2.25 -4.63
CA ASP A 134 -14.02 -1.94 -3.71
C ASP A 134 -14.22 -2.59 -2.33
N GLU A 135 -15.44 -2.56 -1.78
CA GLU A 135 -15.75 -3.16 -0.49
C GLU A 135 -15.54 -4.67 -0.52
N ASN A 136 -15.95 -5.33 -1.60
CA ASN A 136 -15.75 -6.76 -1.76
C ASN A 136 -14.26 -7.11 -1.84
N VAL A 137 -13.46 -6.33 -2.57
CA VAL A 137 -12.00 -6.52 -2.63
C VAL A 137 -11.39 -6.34 -1.24
N TYR A 138 -11.78 -5.30 -0.52
CA TYR A 138 -11.32 -5.04 0.85
C TYR A 138 -11.63 -6.19 1.81
N GLU A 139 -12.87 -6.69 1.81
CA GLU A 139 -13.28 -7.78 2.69
C GLU A 139 -12.59 -9.10 2.33
N ILE A 140 -12.41 -9.41 1.04
CA ILE A 140 -11.64 -10.59 0.60
C ILE A 140 -10.19 -10.48 1.07
N ALA A 141 -9.55 -9.34 0.87
CA ALA A 141 -8.18 -9.09 1.29
C ALA A 141 -8.02 -9.24 2.81
N LYS A 142 -8.94 -8.67 3.59
CA LYS A 142 -8.97 -8.77 5.05
C LYS A 142 -9.14 -10.21 5.53
N ARG A 143 -10.06 -10.97 4.92
CA ARG A 143 -10.26 -12.40 5.25
C ARG A 143 -9.00 -13.22 5.00
N LYS A 144 -8.32 -12.99 3.86
CA LYS A 144 -7.05 -13.66 3.55
C LYS A 144 -5.97 -13.36 4.60
N LEU A 145 -5.83 -12.10 5.02
CA LEU A 145 -4.88 -11.73 6.08
C LEU A 145 -5.19 -12.38 7.43
N ASN A 146 -6.47 -12.46 7.80
CA ASN A 146 -6.88 -13.10 9.05
C ASN A 146 -6.60 -14.61 9.03
N LEU A 147 -6.84 -15.27 7.89
CA LEU A 147 -6.50 -16.68 7.69
C LEU A 147 -4.99 -16.91 7.79
N ASP A 148 -4.20 -16.09 7.09
CA ASP A 148 -2.73 -16.16 7.13
C ASP A 148 -2.21 -16.00 8.57
N ALA A 149 -2.78 -15.07 9.35
CA ALA A 149 -2.40 -14.85 10.73
C ALA A 149 -2.76 -16.03 11.65
N ALA A 150 -3.97 -16.57 11.52
CA ALA A 150 -4.43 -17.72 12.31
C ALA A 150 -3.59 -18.98 12.04
N VAL A 151 -3.23 -19.23 10.78
CA VAL A 151 -2.35 -20.35 10.42
C VAL A 151 -0.96 -20.17 11.04
N LEU A 152 -0.38 -18.96 10.97
CA LEU A 152 0.94 -18.71 11.54
C LEU A 152 0.95 -18.88 13.06
N GLU A 153 -0.07 -18.38 13.76
CA GLU A 153 -0.23 -18.54 15.20
C GLU A 153 -0.35 -20.03 15.58
N SER A 154 -1.17 -20.79 14.84
CA SER A 154 -1.31 -22.24 15.08
C SER A 154 -0.02 -23.03 14.80
N GLY A 155 0.77 -22.64 13.80
CA GLY A 155 2.07 -23.24 13.51
C GLY A 155 3.08 -23.04 14.66
N VAL A 156 3.09 -21.85 15.26
CA VAL A 156 3.94 -21.54 16.43
C VAL A 156 3.49 -22.32 17.68
N GLU A 157 2.20 -22.59 17.83
CA GLU A 157 1.69 -23.43 18.92
C GLU A 157 2.02 -24.92 18.74
N LEU A 158 2.03 -25.42 17.50
CA LEU A 158 2.39 -26.81 17.18
C LEU A 158 3.89 -27.07 17.40
N ASP A 159 4.76 -26.13 17.03
CA ASP A 159 6.20 -26.23 17.31
C ASP A 159 6.52 -26.21 18.82
N ASN A 160 5.67 -25.58 19.64
CA ASN A 160 5.79 -25.57 21.11
C ASN A 160 5.16 -26.80 21.80
N LYS A 161 4.30 -27.57 21.10
CA LYS A 161 3.66 -28.76 21.63
C LYS A 161 4.07 -30.00 20.83
N ASN A 162 5.27 -30.50 21.10
CA ASN A 162 5.57 -31.92 20.91
C ASN A 162 4.78 -32.78 21.92
N ASN A 163 3.46 -32.82 21.79
CA ASN A 163 2.61 -33.99 22.01
C ASN A 163 1.12 -33.64 21.78
N THR A 164 0.51 -34.45 20.90
CA THR A 164 -0.92 -34.80 20.77
C THR A 164 -1.80 -34.13 19.69
N SER A 165 -2.30 -35.03 18.83
CA SER A 165 -3.40 -34.99 17.83
C SER A 165 -3.33 -33.93 16.73
N GLU A 166 -2.84 -34.38 15.57
CA GLU A 166 -3.00 -33.76 14.26
C GLU A 166 -4.49 -33.52 13.94
N LYS A 167 -5.03 -32.36 14.32
CA LYS A 167 -6.13 -31.81 13.53
C LYS A 167 -5.52 -31.38 12.21
N SER A 168 -5.93 -32.03 11.12
CA SER A 168 -5.47 -31.69 9.78
C SER A 168 -5.70 -30.20 9.52
N MET A 169 -4.73 -29.54 8.87
CA MET A 169 -4.84 -28.15 8.40
C MET A 169 -6.18 -27.87 7.70
N GLY A 170 -6.77 -28.89 7.03
CA GLY A 170 -8.08 -28.79 6.39
C GLY A 170 -9.27 -28.58 7.35
N GLU A 171 -9.22 -29.11 8.57
CA GLU A 171 -10.29 -28.94 9.57
C GLU A 171 -10.27 -27.54 10.19
N ILE A 172 -9.06 -27.02 10.46
CA ILE A 172 -8.86 -25.65 10.95
C ILE A 172 -9.35 -24.65 9.89
N LEU A 173 -8.92 -24.82 8.64
CA LEU A 173 -9.34 -23.99 7.50
C LEU A 173 -10.86 -24.04 7.28
N SER A 174 -11.48 -25.22 7.38
CA SER A 174 -12.94 -25.37 7.26
C SER A 174 -13.70 -24.59 8.34
N SER A 175 -13.24 -24.64 9.59
CA SER A 175 -13.88 -23.94 10.71
C SER A 175 -13.80 -22.41 10.62
N LEU A 176 -12.72 -21.89 10.03
CA LEU A 176 -12.51 -20.45 9.81
C LEU A 176 -13.22 -19.91 8.56
N LEU A 177 -13.51 -20.77 7.58
CA LEU A 177 -14.18 -20.39 6.33
C LEU A 177 -15.71 -20.49 6.38
N MET A 178 -16.26 -21.30 7.28
CA MET A 178 -17.71 -21.55 7.41
C MET A 178 -18.38 -20.84 8.60
N GLY A 179 -17.63 -20.07 9.40
CA GLY A 179 -18.16 -19.18 10.45
C GLY A 179 -18.29 -17.73 9.97
#